data_AF-A0A6T8LYC8-F1
#
_entry.id   AF-A0A6T8LYC8-F1
#
_cell.length_a   1.000
_cell.length_b   1.000
_cell.length_c   1.000
_cell.angle_alpha   90.00
_cell.angle_beta   90.00
_cell.angle_gamma   90.00
#
_symmetry.space_group_name_H-M   'P 1'
#
loop_
_entity.id
_entity.type
_entity.pdbx_description
1 polymer ?
#
loop_
_entity_poly.entity_id
_entity_poly.type
_entity_poly.pdbx_seq_one_letter_code
_entity_poly.pdbx_strand_id
1 'polypeptide(L)'
;TFQNADVILLQEGISFLPEGIQNDMYLPGYERASACATEVLWTTEPAYIRGGRHLQNSVFYNTDTLILLNSAANKISTAQKVVPRCVASAVIETRDGTGTQFTVASVHLTGGRYVDGRFEMFALNKMMEVSNALHLAQRPDIIGGDLNSYGSKDEVIMFQKEYEPFLHATAMGKQNAYLDWAIEGTTSFENNGYLRRGDNNKSTTYYGGTVDHIYLKNETTTGLKFCGATEVHGNFTYSDHRMVVTYFSYTAKTNDETENETPRSASAGNKLPLSFRMLSLLVIALISSK
;
A
#
# COMPACT_ATOMS: atom_id res chain seq x y z
N THR A 1 -8.55 -21.48 -4.25
CA THR A 1 -9.82 -21.16 -3.56
C THR A 1 -9.48 -20.45 -2.26
N PHE A 2 -9.90 -19.19 -2.11
CA PHE A 2 -9.63 -18.36 -0.92
C PHE A 2 -10.66 -18.66 0.18
N GLN A 3 -10.79 -19.93 0.58
CA GLN A 3 -11.81 -20.35 1.55
C GLN A 3 -11.67 -19.52 2.84
N ASN A 4 -12.77 -18.89 3.25
CA ASN A 4 -12.90 -18.04 4.44
C ASN A 4 -12.16 -16.69 4.39
N ALA A 5 -11.80 -16.19 3.22
CA ALA A 5 -11.36 -14.80 3.10
C ALA A 5 -12.58 -13.86 3.07
N ASP A 6 -12.54 -12.82 3.89
CA ASP A 6 -13.52 -11.74 3.92
C ASP A 6 -13.08 -10.57 3.05
N VAL A 7 -11.78 -10.24 3.08
CA VAL A 7 -11.20 -9.18 2.25
C VAL A 7 -10.11 -9.77 1.37
N ILE A 8 -10.09 -9.36 0.11
CA ILE A 8 -9.01 -9.66 -0.83
C ILE A 8 -8.44 -8.34 -1.36
N LEU A 9 -7.13 -8.18 -1.27
CA LEU A 9 -6.38 -7.14 -1.96
C LEU A 9 -5.64 -7.76 -3.14
N LEU A 10 -5.82 -7.16 -4.31
CA LEU A 10 -5.08 -7.49 -5.52
C LEU A 10 -4.10 -6.36 -5.81
N GLN A 11 -2.82 -6.71 -5.83
CA GLN A 11 -1.71 -5.81 -6.16
C GLN A 11 -1.22 -6.13 -7.56
N GLU A 12 -1.06 -5.11 -8.40
CA GLU A 12 -0.60 -5.24 -9.78
C GLU A 12 -1.50 -6.15 -10.62
N GLY A 13 -2.82 -6.04 -10.41
CA GLY A 13 -3.83 -6.58 -11.31
C GLY A 13 -3.83 -5.84 -12.65
N ILE A 14 -4.54 -6.38 -13.65
CA ILE A 14 -4.62 -5.74 -14.97
C ILE A 14 -6.07 -5.41 -15.30
N SER A 15 -6.32 -4.17 -15.69
CA SER A 15 -7.60 -3.73 -16.25
C SER A 15 -7.56 -3.84 -17.77
N PHE A 16 -8.57 -4.47 -18.36
CA PHE A 16 -8.71 -4.69 -19.80
C PHE A 16 -9.81 -3.78 -20.39
N LEU A 17 -9.68 -3.39 -21.66
CA LEU A 17 -10.75 -2.66 -22.36
C LEU A 17 -12.04 -3.50 -22.47
N PRO A 18 -13.23 -2.86 -22.55
CA PRO A 18 -14.52 -3.54 -22.70
C PRO A 18 -14.64 -4.45 -23.94
N GLU A 19 -13.89 -4.14 -25.00
CA GLU A 19 -13.85 -4.89 -26.26
C GLU A 19 -12.77 -5.98 -26.26
N GLY A 20 -11.84 -5.93 -25.30
CA GLY A 20 -10.99 -7.06 -24.96
C GLY A 20 -11.89 -8.11 -24.30
N ILE A 21 -11.71 -9.37 -24.68
CA ILE A 21 -12.44 -10.52 -24.13
C ILE A 21 -12.58 -10.35 -22.60
N GLN A 22 -13.81 -10.08 -22.12
CA GLN A 22 -14.23 -9.88 -20.73
C GLN A 22 -13.19 -10.31 -19.69
N ASN A 23 -12.45 -9.41 -19.03
CA ASN A 23 -11.51 -9.82 -17.97
C ASN A 23 -11.16 -8.71 -16.95
N ASP A 24 -12.12 -7.90 -16.49
CA ASP A 24 -11.96 -7.41 -15.11
C ASP A 24 -11.99 -8.66 -14.21
N MET A 25 -11.01 -8.82 -13.32
CA MET A 25 -10.87 -10.03 -12.51
C MET A 25 -12.18 -10.31 -11.77
N TYR A 26 -12.81 -11.44 -12.10
CA TYR A 26 -13.97 -11.95 -11.39
C TYR A 26 -13.54 -12.95 -10.33
N LEU A 27 -13.95 -12.70 -9.09
CA LEU A 27 -13.71 -13.58 -7.95
C LEU A 27 -15.08 -14.07 -7.45
N PRO A 28 -15.47 -15.33 -7.71
CA PRO A 28 -16.77 -15.84 -7.26
C PRO A 28 -16.96 -15.67 -5.74
N GLY A 29 -18.08 -15.08 -5.34
CA GLY A 29 -18.39 -14.76 -3.93
C GLY A 29 -17.82 -13.42 -3.43
N TYR A 30 -17.15 -12.66 -4.29
CA TYR A 30 -16.58 -11.36 -3.95
C TYR A 30 -17.04 -10.28 -4.92
N GLU A 31 -17.22 -9.07 -4.39
CA GLU A 31 -17.42 -7.87 -5.19
C GLU A 31 -16.22 -6.94 -5.08
N ARG A 32 -15.91 -6.22 -6.16
CA ARG A 32 -14.85 -5.21 -6.18
C ARG A 32 -15.38 -3.92 -5.56
N ALA A 33 -14.91 -3.58 -4.37
CA ALA A 33 -15.31 -2.36 -3.66
C ALA A 33 -14.67 -1.11 -4.29
N SER A 34 -13.37 -1.17 -4.60
CA SER A 34 -12.63 -0.07 -5.21
C SER A 34 -11.47 -0.59 -6.03
N ALA A 35 -11.08 0.17 -7.04
CA ALA A 35 -9.88 -0.08 -7.82
C ALA A 35 -9.23 1.25 -8.18
N CYS A 36 -7.91 1.27 -8.12
CA CYS A 36 -7.15 2.32 -8.74
C CYS A 36 -6.37 1.76 -9.92
N ALA A 37 -6.61 2.35 -11.09
CA ALA A 37 -5.91 2.05 -12.34
C ALA A 37 -5.21 3.32 -12.84
N THR A 38 -4.06 3.68 -12.26
CA THR A 38 -3.34 4.90 -12.64
C THR A 38 -2.17 4.66 -13.58
N GLU A 39 -1.52 3.50 -13.48
CA GLU A 39 -0.38 3.20 -14.32
C GLU A 39 -0.83 2.58 -15.63
N VAL A 40 -0.62 3.30 -16.74
CA VAL A 40 -0.93 2.81 -18.08
C VAL A 40 0.05 1.68 -18.42
N LEU A 41 -0.50 0.53 -18.82
CA LEU A 41 0.30 -0.56 -19.36
C LEU A 41 0.99 -0.10 -20.64
N TRP A 42 2.26 -0.44 -20.76
CA TRP A 42 3.05 -0.04 -21.91
C TRP A 42 2.59 -0.83 -23.13
N THR A 43 2.65 -0.19 -24.31
CA THR A 43 2.30 -0.85 -25.57
C THR A 43 3.15 -2.09 -25.86
N THR A 44 4.31 -2.18 -25.22
CA THR A 44 5.26 -3.29 -25.30
C THR A 44 4.97 -4.42 -24.32
N GLU A 45 4.14 -4.21 -23.29
CA GLU A 45 3.80 -5.27 -22.33
C GLU A 45 2.94 -6.34 -23.00
N PRO A 46 3.17 -7.64 -22.74
CA PRO A 46 2.34 -8.71 -23.29
C PRO A 46 0.85 -8.56 -22.95
N ALA A 47 0.52 -7.98 -21.79
CA ALA A 47 -0.86 -7.70 -21.41
C ALA A 47 -1.51 -6.64 -22.30
N TYR A 48 -0.77 -5.63 -22.74
CA TYR A 48 -1.30 -4.57 -23.59
C TYR A 48 -1.77 -5.11 -24.95
N ILE A 49 -0.96 -6.01 -25.53
CA ILE A 49 -1.27 -6.73 -26.77
C ILE A 49 -2.57 -7.53 -26.63
N ARG A 50 -2.86 -8.01 -25.42
CA ARG A 50 -4.08 -8.75 -25.07
C ARG A 50 -5.26 -7.86 -24.63
N GLY A 51 -5.15 -6.55 -24.80
CA GLY A 51 -6.21 -5.58 -24.47
C GLY A 51 -6.12 -4.95 -23.09
N GLY A 52 -5.08 -5.27 -22.30
CA GLY A 52 -4.79 -4.61 -21.03
C GLY A 52 -4.44 -3.14 -21.24
N ARG A 53 -4.85 -2.26 -20.33
CA ARG A 53 -4.56 -0.82 -20.42
C ARG A 53 -3.97 -0.23 -19.18
N HIS A 54 -4.27 -0.79 -18.02
CA HIS A 54 -3.75 -0.24 -16.77
C HIS A 54 -3.39 -1.35 -15.80
N LEU A 55 -2.30 -1.13 -15.06
CA LEU A 55 -2.05 -1.84 -13.82
C LEU A 55 -3.02 -1.29 -12.77
N GLN A 56 -3.59 -2.20 -11.97
CA GLN A 56 -4.61 -1.87 -10.98
C GLN A 56 -4.36 -2.48 -9.62
N ASN A 57 -4.54 -1.65 -8.61
CA ASN A 57 -4.55 -2.02 -7.20
C ASN A 57 -6.00 -1.97 -6.72
N SER A 58 -6.54 -3.09 -6.23
CA SER A 58 -7.98 -3.24 -6.00
C SER A 58 -8.32 -3.96 -4.71
N VAL A 59 -9.49 -3.59 -4.19
CA VAL A 59 -10.09 -4.11 -2.96
C VAL A 59 -11.33 -4.89 -3.33
N PHE A 60 -11.40 -6.14 -2.87
CA PHE A 60 -12.55 -7.01 -2.98
C PHE A 60 -13.03 -7.42 -1.59
N TYR A 61 -14.34 -7.63 -1.45
CA TYR A 61 -14.95 -8.04 -0.20
C TYR A 61 -15.97 -9.17 -0.43
N ASN A 62 -16.08 -10.06 0.55
CA ASN A 62 -17.03 -11.17 0.52
C ASN A 62 -18.44 -10.67 0.84
N THR A 63 -19.35 -10.77 -0.11
CA THR A 63 -20.72 -10.23 0.03
C THR A 63 -21.57 -10.99 1.03
N ASP A 64 -21.21 -12.23 1.35
CA ASP A 64 -21.96 -13.08 2.27
C ASP A 64 -21.68 -12.72 3.74
N THR A 65 -20.48 -12.22 4.03
CA THR A 65 -20.03 -11.90 5.40
C THR A 65 -19.93 -10.40 5.67
N LEU A 66 -19.87 -9.57 4.63
CA LEU A 66 -19.59 -8.14 4.75
C LEU A 66 -20.56 -7.26 3.92
N ILE A 67 -20.65 -5.99 4.32
CA ILE A 67 -21.41 -4.93 3.66
C ILE A 67 -20.44 -3.81 3.29
N LEU A 68 -20.48 -3.36 2.03
CA LEU A 68 -19.77 -2.15 1.62
C LEU A 68 -20.56 -0.92 2.07
N LEU A 69 -19.96 -0.09 2.91
CA LEU A 69 -20.56 1.19 3.34
C LEU A 69 -20.18 2.33 2.42
N ASN A 70 -18.91 2.38 2.02
CA ASN A 70 -18.38 3.43 1.16
C ASN A 70 -17.13 2.94 0.42
N SER A 71 -16.87 3.48 -0.76
CA SER A 71 -15.62 3.28 -1.46
C SER A 71 -15.17 4.52 -2.22
N ALA A 72 -13.86 4.65 -2.42
CA ALA A 72 -13.27 5.75 -3.14
C ALA A 72 -11.99 5.33 -3.87
N ALA A 73 -11.70 6.00 -4.98
CA ALA A 73 -10.40 5.94 -5.64
C ALA A 73 -9.90 7.37 -5.83
N ASN A 74 -8.81 7.72 -5.14
CA ASN A 74 -8.28 9.07 -5.10
C ASN A 74 -6.86 9.11 -5.65
N LYS A 75 -6.53 10.18 -6.38
CA LYS A 75 -5.13 10.47 -6.73
C LYS A 75 -4.40 10.96 -5.47
N ILE A 76 -3.21 10.42 -5.23
CA ILE A 76 -2.36 10.79 -4.08
C ILE A 76 -1.07 11.49 -4.53
N SER A 77 -0.73 11.46 -5.83
CA SER A 77 0.45 12.15 -6.34
C SER A 77 0.31 13.66 -6.27
N THR A 78 1.37 14.31 -5.80
CA THR A 78 1.52 15.78 -5.81
C THR A 78 2.23 16.26 -7.09
N ALA A 79 2.94 15.38 -7.79
CA ALA A 79 3.53 15.64 -9.09
C ALA A 79 2.47 15.54 -10.20
N GLN A 80 1.65 16.59 -10.34
CA GLN A 80 0.45 16.64 -11.20
C GLN A 80 0.66 16.28 -12.70
N LYS A 81 1.89 16.08 -13.18
CA LYS A 81 2.18 15.90 -14.62
C LYS A 81 3.06 14.71 -15.00
N VAL A 82 3.69 13.98 -14.08
CA VAL A 82 4.75 13.02 -14.46
C VAL A 82 4.39 11.56 -14.21
N VAL A 83 3.76 11.23 -13.08
CA VAL A 83 3.30 9.85 -12.81
C VAL A 83 2.06 9.91 -11.91
N PRO A 84 0.86 9.53 -12.39
CA PRO A 84 -0.32 9.48 -11.54
C PRO A 84 -0.15 8.36 -10.51
N ARG A 85 -0.37 8.68 -9.23
CA ARG A 85 -0.38 7.72 -8.11
C ARG A 85 -1.70 7.82 -7.37
N CYS A 86 -2.10 6.76 -6.68
CA CYS A 86 -3.43 6.70 -6.10
C CYS A 86 -3.57 5.76 -4.90
N VAL A 87 -4.73 5.91 -4.26
CA VAL A 87 -5.27 4.99 -3.27
C VAL A 87 -6.69 4.60 -3.66
N ALA A 88 -6.98 3.30 -3.63
CA ALA A 88 -8.31 2.71 -3.68
C ALA A 88 -8.68 2.27 -2.28
N SER A 89 -9.75 2.80 -1.71
CA SER A 89 -10.18 2.50 -0.34
C SER A 89 -11.62 2.04 -0.26
N ALA A 90 -11.93 1.24 0.76
CA ALA A 90 -13.27 0.77 1.09
C ALA A 90 -13.48 0.80 2.60
N VAL A 91 -14.63 1.31 3.04
CA VAL A 91 -15.14 1.17 4.41
C VAL A 91 -16.15 0.04 4.40
N ILE A 92 -15.91 -0.97 5.23
CA ILE A 92 -16.63 -2.24 5.22
C ILE A 92 -17.17 -2.50 6.62
N GLU A 93 -18.38 -3.06 6.68
CA GLU A 93 -19.06 -3.46 7.91
C GLU A 93 -19.36 -4.97 7.92
N THR A 94 -19.33 -5.59 9.10
CA THR A 94 -19.63 -7.01 9.28
C THR A 94 -21.14 -7.30 9.28
N ARG A 95 -21.55 -8.42 8.67
CA ARG A 95 -22.96 -8.88 8.66
C ARG A 95 -23.37 -9.68 9.90
N ASP A 96 -22.47 -9.89 10.84
CA ASP A 96 -22.69 -10.69 12.07
C ASP A 96 -23.56 -9.99 13.12
N GLY A 97 -24.07 -8.79 12.82
CA GLY A 97 -24.90 -8.00 13.72
C GLY A 97 -24.11 -7.18 14.74
N THR A 98 -22.77 -7.27 14.76
CA THR A 98 -21.94 -6.43 15.66
C THR A 98 -21.80 -5.00 15.16
N GLY A 99 -22.01 -4.76 13.85
CA GLY A 99 -21.80 -3.46 13.21
C GLY A 99 -20.34 -3.02 13.24
N THR A 100 -19.40 -3.97 13.33
CA THR A 100 -17.97 -3.66 13.34
C THR A 100 -17.55 -3.13 11.98
N GLN A 101 -16.91 -1.97 11.96
CA GLN A 101 -16.41 -1.34 10.75
C GLN A 101 -14.90 -1.36 10.70
N PHE A 102 -14.36 -1.57 9.50
CA PHE A 102 -12.94 -1.44 9.23
C PHE A 102 -12.71 -0.85 7.84
N THR A 103 -11.55 -0.25 7.66
CA THR A 103 -11.18 0.39 6.40
C THR A 103 -10.02 -0.34 5.73
N VAL A 104 -10.10 -0.52 4.43
CA VAL A 104 -9.11 -1.21 3.62
C VAL A 104 -8.62 -0.25 2.55
N ALA A 105 -7.31 -0.23 2.30
CA ALA A 105 -6.71 0.56 1.24
C ALA A 105 -5.75 -0.26 0.39
N SER A 106 -5.78 0.00 -0.92
CA SER A 106 -4.80 -0.46 -1.89
C SER A 106 -4.14 0.76 -2.52
N VAL A 107 -2.81 0.89 -2.43
CA VAL A 107 -2.04 2.07 -2.83
C VAL A 107 -1.08 1.74 -3.95
N HIS A 108 -0.75 2.72 -4.78
CA HIS A 108 0.40 2.65 -5.68
C HIS A 108 1.23 3.92 -5.43
N LEU A 109 2.49 3.79 -5.00
CA LEU A 109 3.37 4.91 -4.69
C LEU A 109 4.39 5.22 -5.79
N THR A 110 4.94 6.42 -5.79
CA THR A 110 5.97 6.87 -6.73
C THR A 110 7.25 6.02 -6.66
N GLY A 111 7.74 5.61 -7.83
CA GLY A 111 8.98 4.87 -8.05
C GLY A 111 8.94 4.07 -9.34
N GLY A 112 9.88 3.14 -9.51
CA GLY A 112 10.07 2.35 -10.71
C GLY A 112 11.04 3.01 -11.70
N ARG A 113 11.47 2.26 -12.71
CA ARG A 113 12.65 2.57 -13.56
C ARG A 113 12.78 3.96 -14.16
N TYR A 114 11.69 4.70 -14.31
CA TYR A 114 11.69 6.06 -14.88
C TYR A 114 11.74 7.17 -13.83
N VAL A 115 11.44 6.82 -12.58
CA VAL A 115 11.45 7.73 -11.43
C VAL A 115 12.73 7.55 -10.63
N ASP A 116 13.25 6.31 -10.54
CA ASP A 116 14.40 5.96 -9.71
C ASP A 116 15.65 6.75 -10.07
N GLY A 117 15.93 6.96 -11.37
CA GLY A 117 17.04 7.80 -11.83
C GLY A 117 16.89 9.29 -11.48
N ARG A 118 15.75 9.69 -10.93
CA ARG A 118 15.38 11.05 -10.52
C ARG A 118 14.92 11.09 -9.05
N PHE A 119 15.33 10.10 -8.24
CA PHE A 119 14.85 9.89 -6.88
C PHE A 119 14.84 11.14 -6.00
N GLU A 120 15.86 12.01 -6.10
CA GLU A 120 15.95 13.26 -5.33
C GLU A 120 14.76 14.19 -5.58
N MET A 121 14.28 14.28 -6.82
CA MET A 121 13.13 15.13 -7.17
C MET A 121 11.81 14.57 -6.66
N PHE A 122 11.75 13.26 -6.37
CA PHE A 122 10.53 12.56 -6.00
C PHE A 122 10.50 12.13 -4.54
N ALA A 123 11.58 12.29 -3.77
CA ALA A 123 11.63 11.89 -2.37
C ALA A 123 10.54 12.53 -1.51
N LEU A 124 10.37 13.85 -1.61
CA LEU A 124 9.30 14.54 -0.90
C LEU A 124 7.90 14.12 -1.39
N ASN A 125 7.77 13.80 -2.68
CA ASN A 125 6.48 13.39 -3.25
C ASN A 125 6.04 12.05 -2.69
N LYS A 126 6.95 11.08 -2.58
CA LYS A 126 6.65 9.75 -2.05
C LYS A 126 6.20 9.80 -0.59
N MET A 127 6.88 10.60 0.24
CA MET A 127 6.47 10.84 1.63
C MET A 127 5.08 11.50 1.71
N MET A 128 4.81 12.51 0.87
CA MET A 128 3.49 13.14 0.80
C MET A 128 2.40 12.18 0.31
N GLU A 129 2.71 11.28 -0.62
CA GLU A 129 1.78 10.26 -1.11
C GLU A 129 1.37 9.30 0.00
N VAL A 130 2.30 8.86 0.86
CA VAL A 130 1.96 8.06 2.04
C VAL A 130 1.03 8.83 2.98
N SER A 131 1.35 10.10 3.27
CA SER A 131 0.49 10.94 4.11
C SER A 131 -0.91 11.11 3.52
N ASN A 132 -1.00 11.37 2.22
CA ASN A 132 -2.27 11.48 1.49
C ASN A 132 -3.05 10.17 1.50
N ALA A 133 -2.39 9.03 1.28
CA ALA A 133 -3.03 7.72 1.33
C ALA A 133 -3.63 7.45 2.72
N LEU A 134 -2.86 7.74 3.79
CA LEU A 134 -3.34 7.60 5.16
C LEU A 134 -4.49 8.56 5.46
N HIS A 135 -4.47 9.79 4.96
CA HIS A 135 -5.55 10.75 5.21
C HIS A 135 -6.83 10.40 4.43
N LEU A 136 -6.72 10.17 3.12
CA LEU A 136 -7.85 9.95 2.22
C LEU A 136 -8.53 8.60 2.45
N ALA A 137 -7.77 7.58 2.85
CA ALA A 137 -8.31 6.30 3.29
C ALA A 137 -8.61 6.26 4.80
N GLN A 138 -8.76 7.42 5.45
CA GLN A 138 -9.21 7.56 6.85
C GLN A 138 -8.41 6.73 7.87
N ARG A 139 -7.08 6.67 7.69
CA ARG A 139 -6.15 5.80 8.41
C ARG A 139 -6.66 4.35 8.36
N PRO A 140 -6.51 3.67 7.23
CA PRO A 140 -7.12 2.35 7.01
C PRO A 140 -6.56 1.29 7.96
N ASP A 141 -7.29 0.22 8.22
CA ASP A 141 -6.85 -0.89 9.07
C ASP A 141 -5.95 -1.86 8.31
N ILE A 142 -6.21 -2.05 7.02
CA ILE A 142 -5.37 -2.78 6.09
C ILE A 142 -4.86 -1.81 5.02
N ILE A 143 -3.56 -1.85 4.72
CA ILE A 143 -2.95 -1.18 3.56
C ILE A 143 -2.19 -2.21 2.76
N GLY A 144 -2.35 -2.21 1.44
CA GLY A 144 -1.52 -3.01 0.55
C GLY A 144 -1.25 -2.37 -0.79
N GLY A 145 -0.35 -2.92 -1.59
CA GLY A 145 -0.10 -2.50 -2.97
C GLY A 145 1.37 -2.28 -3.27
N ASP A 146 1.63 -1.84 -4.51
CA ASP A 146 2.96 -1.48 -4.97
C ASP A 146 3.43 -0.19 -4.30
N LEU A 147 4.34 -0.32 -3.34
CA LEU A 147 4.92 0.80 -2.63
C LEU A 147 6.15 1.37 -3.36
N ASN A 148 6.60 0.73 -4.44
CA ASN A 148 7.88 0.96 -5.07
C ASN A 148 9.00 1.13 -4.02
N SER A 149 8.92 0.37 -2.94
CA SER A 149 9.79 0.51 -1.77
C SER A 149 10.23 -0.86 -1.31
N TYR A 150 11.44 -0.98 -0.78
CA TYR A 150 11.98 -2.22 -0.20
C TYR A 150 11.79 -2.23 1.32
N GLY A 151 11.92 -3.40 1.94
CA GLY A 151 11.82 -3.54 3.38
C GLY A 151 12.97 -2.95 4.18
N SER A 152 14.16 -2.95 3.61
CA SER A 152 15.35 -2.47 4.29
C SER A 152 16.40 -2.02 3.28
N LYS A 153 17.37 -1.23 3.73
CA LYS A 153 18.50 -0.82 2.90
C LYS A 153 19.33 -2.02 2.43
N ASP A 154 19.46 -3.05 3.27
CA ASP A 154 20.16 -4.28 2.92
C ASP A 154 19.45 -5.01 1.77
N GLU A 155 18.12 -5.03 1.78
CA GLU A 155 17.31 -5.56 0.68
C GLU A 155 17.55 -4.78 -0.62
N VAL A 156 17.58 -3.44 -0.55
CA VAL A 156 17.92 -2.59 -1.71
C VAL A 156 19.31 -2.94 -2.24
N ILE A 157 20.34 -2.98 -1.38
CA ILE A 157 21.71 -3.30 -1.81
C ILE A 157 21.77 -4.69 -2.44
N MET A 158 21.11 -5.68 -1.83
CA MET A 158 21.12 -7.06 -2.30
C MET A 158 20.52 -7.20 -3.71
N PHE A 159 19.37 -6.57 -3.96
CA PHE A 159 18.63 -6.73 -5.23
C PHE A 159 18.97 -5.69 -6.29
N GLN A 160 19.44 -4.50 -5.90
CA GLN A 160 19.62 -3.36 -6.82
C GLN A 160 21.10 -3.03 -7.09
N LYS A 161 22.06 -3.79 -6.55
CA LYS A 161 23.50 -3.54 -6.76
C LYS A 161 23.95 -3.45 -8.23
N GLU A 162 23.21 -4.08 -9.15
CA GLU A 162 23.50 -4.07 -10.59
C GLU A 162 22.54 -3.17 -11.39
N TYR A 163 21.62 -2.50 -10.71
CA TYR A 163 20.62 -1.62 -11.30
C TYR A 163 21.18 -0.22 -11.55
N GLU A 164 20.95 0.32 -12.74
CA GLU A 164 21.61 1.56 -13.20
C GLU A 164 21.36 2.77 -12.28
N PRO A 165 20.13 3.07 -11.82
CA PRO A 165 19.90 4.17 -10.87
C PRO A 165 20.70 4.04 -9.57
N PHE A 166 20.84 2.83 -9.03
CA PHE A 166 21.64 2.57 -7.82
C PHE A 166 23.13 2.76 -8.09
N LEU A 167 23.64 2.24 -9.22
CA LEU A 167 25.02 2.42 -9.65
C LEU A 167 25.37 3.90 -9.87
N HIS A 168 24.47 4.65 -10.51
CA HIS A 168 24.63 6.08 -10.75
C HIS A 168 24.66 6.87 -9.44
N ALA A 169 23.71 6.62 -8.53
CA ALA A 169 23.70 7.23 -7.20
C ALA A 169 24.99 6.93 -6.42
N THR A 170 25.50 5.70 -6.52
CA THR A 170 26.77 5.30 -5.89
C THR A 170 27.95 6.06 -6.49
N ALA A 171 28.05 6.14 -7.81
CA ALA A 171 29.13 6.87 -8.51
C ALA A 171 29.12 8.38 -8.18
N MET A 172 27.95 8.95 -7.91
CA MET A 172 27.80 10.36 -7.50
C MET A 172 28.00 10.61 -5.99
N GLY A 173 28.26 9.57 -5.19
CA GLY A 173 28.35 9.69 -3.73
C GLY A 173 26.99 9.95 -3.05
N LYS A 174 25.89 9.65 -3.71
CA LYS A 174 24.50 9.85 -3.24
C LYS A 174 23.80 8.54 -2.83
N GLN A 175 24.54 7.46 -2.63
CA GLN A 175 23.99 6.13 -2.32
C GLN A 175 23.01 6.16 -1.13
N ASN A 176 23.34 6.84 -0.03
CA ASN A 176 22.48 6.89 1.15
C ASN A 176 21.11 7.55 0.85
N ALA A 177 21.09 8.62 0.07
CA ALA A 177 19.86 9.29 -0.30
C ALA A 177 18.98 8.41 -1.21
N TYR A 178 19.59 7.60 -2.09
CA TYR A 178 18.87 6.60 -2.87
C TYR A 178 18.29 5.51 -1.97
N LEU A 179 19.09 5.00 -1.01
CA LEU A 179 18.65 3.98 -0.07
C LEU A 179 17.48 4.45 0.79
N ASP A 180 17.52 5.70 1.30
CA ASP A 180 16.42 6.29 2.08
C ASP A 180 15.15 6.41 1.23
N TRP A 181 15.28 6.92 0.00
CA TRP A 181 14.17 7.01 -0.95
C TRP A 181 13.55 5.64 -1.29
N ALA A 182 14.40 4.62 -1.45
CA ALA A 182 13.99 3.27 -1.81
C ALA A 182 13.29 2.53 -0.66
N ILE A 183 13.38 2.98 0.59
CA ILE A 183 12.66 2.39 1.73
C ILE A 183 11.57 3.31 2.30
N GLU A 184 11.34 4.47 1.69
CA GLU A 184 10.51 5.53 2.28
C GLU A 184 9.06 5.07 2.51
N GLY A 185 8.46 4.37 1.54
CA GLY A 185 7.07 3.91 1.67
C GLY A 185 6.86 2.94 2.83
N THR A 186 7.74 1.95 2.95
CA THR A 186 7.72 0.94 4.02
C THR A 186 7.99 1.58 5.39
N THR A 187 9.06 2.37 5.49
CA THR A 187 9.45 3.07 6.73
C THR A 187 8.34 4.02 7.21
N SER A 188 7.71 4.76 6.29
CA SER A 188 6.63 5.68 6.65
C SER A 188 5.38 4.97 7.17
N PHE A 189 4.99 3.81 6.62
CA PHE A 189 3.87 3.04 7.18
C PHE A 189 4.23 2.45 8.56
N GLU A 190 5.43 1.91 8.73
CA GLU A 190 5.87 1.34 10.01
C GLU A 190 5.93 2.40 11.12
N ASN A 191 6.46 3.58 10.82
CA ASN A 191 6.46 4.73 11.73
C ASN A 191 5.04 5.21 12.11
N ASN A 192 4.02 4.86 11.32
CA ASN A 192 2.62 5.15 11.61
C ASN A 192 1.91 4.01 12.36
N GLY A 193 2.65 3.02 12.87
CA GLY A 193 2.15 1.94 13.73
C GLY A 193 1.58 0.75 12.96
N TYR A 194 1.83 0.66 11.66
CA TYR A 194 1.43 -0.50 10.88
C TYR A 194 2.49 -1.60 10.96
N LEU A 195 2.03 -2.84 10.99
CA LEU A 195 2.90 -3.99 10.98
C LEU A 195 2.88 -4.63 9.60
N ARG A 196 4.07 -4.79 9.01
CA ARG A 196 4.22 -5.51 7.74
C ARG A 196 3.78 -6.98 7.90
N ARG A 197 3.17 -7.54 6.87
CA ARG A 197 2.69 -8.94 6.80
C ARG A 197 3.10 -9.59 5.47
N GLY A 198 3.11 -10.92 5.46
CA GLY A 198 3.47 -11.73 4.30
C GLY A 198 4.94 -12.15 4.27
N ASP A 199 5.34 -12.81 3.19
CA ASP A 199 6.74 -13.19 2.95
C ASP A 199 7.50 -11.97 2.40
N ASN A 200 8.34 -11.39 3.25
CA ASN A 200 9.06 -10.16 2.94
C ASN A 200 10.28 -10.35 2.04
N ASN A 201 10.64 -11.60 1.73
CA ASN A 201 11.82 -11.92 0.95
C ASN A 201 11.48 -12.42 -0.46
N LYS A 202 10.18 -12.48 -0.81
CA LYS A 202 9.74 -12.99 -2.10
C LYS A 202 9.68 -11.87 -3.12
N SER A 203 10.51 -12.00 -4.16
CA SER A 203 10.54 -11.02 -5.25
C SER A 203 9.18 -10.84 -5.92
N THR A 204 8.66 -9.62 -5.92
CA THR A 204 7.39 -9.27 -6.57
C THR A 204 7.59 -8.55 -7.89
N THR A 205 8.83 -8.13 -8.20
CA THR A 205 9.22 -7.52 -9.47
C THR A 205 10.29 -8.34 -10.21
N TYR A 206 10.34 -8.18 -11.54
CA TYR A 206 11.34 -8.79 -12.44
C TYR A 206 12.76 -8.32 -12.10
N TYR A 207 12.89 -7.09 -11.60
CA TYR A 207 14.18 -6.49 -11.23
C TYR A 207 14.68 -6.93 -9.85
N GLY A 208 13.99 -7.85 -9.18
CA GLY A 208 14.38 -8.37 -7.88
C GLY A 208 13.80 -7.59 -6.70
N GLY A 209 13.54 -8.32 -5.62
CA GLY A 209 13.07 -7.83 -4.33
C GLY A 209 11.58 -7.61 -4.23
N THR A 210 11.15 -7.26 -3.03
CA THR A 210 9.74 -7.15 -2.66
C THR A 210 9.37 -5.68 -2.63
N VAL A 211 8.46 -5.25 -3.51
CA VAL A 211 7.95 -3.87 -3.55
C VAL A 211 6.44 -3.77 -3.34
N ASP A 212 5.76 -4.90 -3.56
CA ASP A 212 4.35 -5.12 -3.24
C ASP A 212 4.26 -5.57 -1.77
N HIS A 213 3.63 -4.75 -0.94
CA HIS A 213 3.63 -4.95 0.50
C HIS A 213 2.24 -4.94 1.08
N ILE A 214 2.09 -5.64 2.22
CA ILE A 214 0.89 -5.60 3.05
C ILE A 214 1.25 -5.12 4.44
N TYR A 215 0.39 -4.25 4.95
CA TYR A 215 0.46 -3.62 6.25
C TYR A 215 -0.90 -3.75 6.94
N LEU A 216 -0.86 -4.08 8.23
CA LEU A 216 -2.03 -4.27 9.07
C LEU A 216 -1.83 -3.49 10.36
N LYS A 217 -2.81 -2.68 10.75
CA LYS A 217 -2.88 -2.19 12.14
C LYS A 217 -3.08 -3.37 13.07
N ASN A 218 -2.56 -3.27 14.29
CA ASN A 218 -2.57 -4.36 15.28
C ASN A 218 -3.87 -5.20 15.26
N GLU A 219 -3.73 -6.50 15.02
CA GLU A 219 -4.82 -7.47 14.80
C GLU A 219 -5.80 -7.51 15.97
N THR A 220 -5.29 -7.37 17.21
CA THR A 220 -6.12 -7.33 18.42
C THR A 220 -7.06 -6.12 18.44
N THR A 221 -6.69 -5.05 17.76
CA THR A 221 -7.49 -3.82 17.69
C THR A 221 -8.55 -3.91 16.60
N THR A 222 -8.27 -4.58 15.49
CA THR A 222 -9.14 -4.58 14.29
C THR A 222 -10.03 -5.81 14.18
N GLY A 223 -9.68 -6.93 14.82
CA GLY A 223 -10.34 -8.23 14.60
C GLY A 223 -10.04 -8.83 13.22
N LEU A 224 -9.16 -8.19 12.43
CA LEU A 224 -8.73 -8.66 11.12
C LEU A 224 -7.46 -9.49 11.27
N LYS A 225 -7.46 -10.67 10.66
CA LYS A 225 -6.33 -11.58 10.63
C LYS A 225 -5.80 -11.72 9.21
N PHE A 226 -4.49 -11.57 9.04
CA PHE A 226 -3.82 -11.89 7.79
C PHE A 226 -3.82 -13.42 7.58
N CYS A 227 -4.43 -13.89 6.48
CA CYS A 227 -4.54 -15.31 6.19
C CYS A 227 -3.43 -15.79 5.25
N GLY A 228 -2.96 -14.93 4.35
CA GLY A 228 -1.86 -15.26 3.46
C GLY A 228 -1.75 -14.34 2.25
N ALA A 229 -0.70 -14.58 1.47
CA ALA A 229 -0.44 -13.96 0.19
C ALA A 229 -0.06 -15.04 -0.83
N THR A 230 -0.56 -14.95 -2.06
CA THR A 230 -0.19 -15.83 -3.16
C THR A 230 -0.01 -15.04 -4.44
N GLU A 231 0.90 -15.50 -5.28
CA GLU A 231 1.03 -15.00 -6.65
C GLU A 231 0.08 -15.77 -7.56
N VAL A 232 -0.54 -15.07 -8.51
CA VAL A 232 -1.49 -15.70 -9.44
C VAL A 232 -0.80 -16.17 -10.72
N HIS A 233 0.36 -15.60 -11.07
CA HIS A 233 1.18 -16.01 -12.21
C HIS A 233 2.67 -15.89 -11.90
N GLY A 234 3.41 -17.01 -11.92
CA GLY A 234 4.80 -17.06 -11.43
C GLY A 234 5.89 -16.49 -12.36
N ASN A 235 5.56 -16.16 -13.62
CA ASN A 235 6.58 -15.92 -14.67
C ASN A 235 6.60 -14.51 -15.28
N PHE A 236 6.12 -13.47 -14.60
CA PHE A 236 6.12 -12.08 -15.14
C PHE A 236 5.54 -12.01 -16.57
N THR A 237 4.58 -12.90 -16.88
CA THR A 237 4.13 -13.16 -18.26
C THR A 237 3.40 -11.97 -18.86
N TYR A 238 2.87 -11.09 -18.01
CA TYR A 238 1.95 -10.03 -18.38
C TYR A 238 2.38 -8.64 -17.92
N SER A 239 3.28 -8.58 -16.94
CA SER A 239 3.80 -7.37 -16.31
C SER A 239 5.20 -7.69 -15.75
N ASP A 240 6.02 -6.66 -15.57
CA ASP A 240 7.27 -6.76 -14.81
C ASP A 240 7.03 -6.93 -13.30
N HIS A 241 5.78 -6.88 -12.85
CA HIS A 241 5.35 -7.30 -11.51
C HIS A 241 4.59 -8.63 -11.54
N ARG A 242 4.68 -9.38 -10.43
CA ARG A 242 3.80 -10.50 -10.16
C ARG A 242 2.51 -9.97 -9.56
N MET A 243 1.38 -10.45 -10.08
CA MET A 243 0.10 -10.18 -9.47
C MET A 243 0.02 -10.88 -8.11
N VAL A 244 -0.01 -10.10 -7.02
CA VAL A 244 -0.08 -10.59 -5.65
C VAL A 244 -1.51 -10.48 -5.13
N VAL A 245 -2.08 -11.62 -4.75
CA VAL A 245 -3.36 -11.70 -4.04
C VAL A 245 -3.09 -11.89 -2.56
N THR A 246 -3.62 -11.01 -1.74
CA THR A 246 -3.55 -11.13 -0.28
C THR A 246 -4.93 -11.14 0.31
N TYR A 247 -5.12 -11.89 1.37
CA TYR A 247 -6.45 -12.17 1.89
C TYR A 247 -6.48 -12.21 3.41
N PHE A 248 -7.61 -11.77 3.95
CA PHE A 248 -7.83 -11.56 5.38
C PHE A 248 -9.17 -12.16 5.79
N SER A 249 -9.25 -12.60 7.03
CA SER A 249 -10.50 -13.01 7.67
C SER A 249 -10.79 -12.09 8.85
N TYR A 250 -12.06 -11.79 9.07
CA TYR A 250 -12.55 -11.14 10.27
C TYR A 250 -12.95 -12.20 11.30
N THR A 251 -12.51 -12.00 12.53
CA THR A 251 -12.99 -12.75 13.69
C THR A 251 -13.63 -11.77 14.65
N ALA A 252 -14.91 -11.99 14.96
CA ALA A 252 -15.62 -11.21 15.96
C ALA A 252 -14.83 -11.23 17.28
N LYS A 253 -14.63 -10.05 17.88
CA LYS A 253 -14.02 -9.97 19.19
C LYS A 253 -14.98 -10.61 20.20
N THR A 254 -14.54 -11.68 20.85
CA THR A 254 -15.25 -12.21 22.02
C THR A 254 -15.05 -11.22 23.15
N ASN A 255 -16.13 -10.69 23.72
CA ASN A 255 -16.12 -9.76 24.86
C ASN A 255 -15.56 -10.35 26.17
N ASP A 256 -14.88 -11.50 26.13
CA ASP A 256 -14.39 -12.24 27.31
C ASP A 256 -13.06 -11.71 27.87
N GLU A 257 -12.44 -10.71 27.22
CA GLU A 257 -11.35 -9.94 27.82
C GLU A 257 -11.92 -8.67 28.47
N THR A 258 -12.78 -8.83 29.47
CA THR A 258 -12.79 -7.88 30.58
C THR A 258 -11.42 -7.98 31.25
N GLU A 259 -10.47 -7.17 30.78
CA GLU A 259 -9.26 -6.88 31.53
C GLU A 259 -9.69 -6.43 32.92
N ASN A 260 -9.49 -7.31 33.90
CA ASN A 260 -9.37 -6.92 35.30
C ASN A 260 -8.13 -6.02 35.39
N GLU A 261 -8.27 -4.75 34.99
CA GLU A 261 -7.33 -3.72 35.35
C GLU A 261 -7.33 -3.62 36.87
N THR A 262 -6.36 -4.31 37.46
CA THR A 262 -6.00 -4.11 38.85
C THR A 262 -5.67 -2.62 38.99
N PRO A 263 -6.29 -1.88 39.93
CA PRO A 263 -6.09 -0.44 40.03
C PRO A 263 -4.60 -0.17 40.22
N ARG A 264 -3.97 0.45 39.22
CA ARG A 264 -2.58 0.89 39.32
C ARG A 264 -2.51 1.90 40.43
N SER A 265 -1.79 1.55 41.49
CA SER A 265 -1.43 2.46 42.55
C SER A 265 -0.71 3.67 41.96
N ALA A 266 -1.18 4.86 42.35
CA ALA A 266 -0.51 6.10 42.05
C ALA A 266 0.91 6.06 42.64
N SER A 267 1.91 6.03 41.78
CA SER A 267 3.29 6.32 42.16
C SER A 267 3.82 7.49 41.34
N ALA A 268 4.64 8.28 42.02
CA ALA A 268 4.94 9.66 41.76
C ALA A 268 5.59 9.94 40.40
N GLY A 269 5.11 11.02 39.79
CA GLY A 269 5.89 12.11 39.19
C GLY A 269 7.22 11.77 38.52
N ASN A 270 7.23 11.89 37.19
CA ASN A 270 8.39 12.46 36.51
C ASN A 270 7.91 13.42 35.41
N LYS A 271 8.32 14.68 35.57
CA LYS A 271 8.13 15.75 34.59
C LYS A 271 8.97 15.43 33.36
N LEU A 272 8.35 15.39 32.18
CA LEU A 272 9.06 15.46 30.90
C LEU A 272 9.10 16.93 30.42
N PRO A 273 10.21 17.36 29.79
CA PRO A 273 10.45 18.75 29.46
C PRO A 273 9.60 19.24 28.28
N LEU A 274 9.14 20.48 28.39
CA LEU A 274 8.57 21.27 27.30
C LEU A 274 9.65 21.51 26.22
N SER A 275 9.68 20.69 25.17
CA SER A 275 10.41 21.06 23.95
C SER A 275 9.95 20.27 22.73
N PHE A 276 8.66 20.26 22.39
CA PHE A 276 8.18 19.95 21.03
C PHE A 276 6.76 20.52 20.84
N ARG A 277 6.66 21.85 20.90
CA ARG A 277 5.51 22.62 20.41
C ARG A 277 6.03 23.85 19.68
N MET A 278 6.44 23.67 18.43
CA MET A 278 6.52 24.72 17.40
C MET A 278 7.15 24.11 16.14
N LEU A 279 6.32 23.51 15.27
CA LEU A 279 6.63 23.46 13.83
C LEU A 279 5.34 23.15 13.05
N SER A 280 4.34 24.02 13.20
CA SER A 280 3.08 23.92 12.46
C SER A 280 2.52 25.32 12.25
N LEU A 281 3.30 26.23 11.66
CA LEU A 281 2.86 27.60 11.32
C LEU A 281 3.96 28.35 10.53
N LEU A 282 4.39 27.87 9.35
CA LEU A 282 5.12 28.74 8.40
C LEU A 282 5.29 28.18 6.97
N VAL A 283 4.22 27.85 6.24
CA VAL A 283 4.28 27.79 4.76
C VAL A 283 2.95 28.25 4.15
N ILE A 284 2.50 29.46 4.48
CA ILE A 284 1.52 30.21 3.66
C ILE A 284 1.90 31.69 3.75
N ALA A 285 2.91 32.10 2.98
CA ALA A 285 3.11 33.47 2.53
C ALA A 285 4.34 33.47 1.61
N LEU A 286 4.12 33.48 0.29
CA LEU A 286 4.98 34.12 -0.72
C LEU A 286 4.48 33.73 -2.14
N ILE A 287 3.25 34.11 -2.47
CA ILE A 287 2.84 34.37 -3.85
C ILE A 287 1.93 35.61 -3.82
N SER A 288 2.56 36.79 -3.85
CA SER A 288 1.95 38.05 -4.31
C SER A 288 2.99 39.17 -4.22
N SER A 289 3.93 39.20 -5.17
CA SER A 289 4.51 40.42 -5.75
C SER A 289 5.80 40.09 -6.51
N LYS A 290 5.67 39.88 -7.83
CA LYS A 290 6.49 40.46 -8.91
C LYS A 290 6.00 39.94 -10.25
#